data_AF-A0A5M6I5J4-F1
#
_entry.id   AF-A0A5M6I5J4-F1
#
_cell.length_a   1.000
_cell.length_b   1.000
_cell.length_c   1.000
_cell.angle_alpha   90.00
_cell.angle_beta   90.00
_cell.angle_gamma   90.00
#
_symmetry.space_group_name_H-M   'P 1'
#
loop_
_entity.id
_entity.type
_entity.pdbx_description
1 polymer ?
#
loop_
_entity_poly.entity_id
_entity_poly.type
_entity_poly.pdbx_seq_one_letter_code
_entity_poly.pdbx_strand_id
1 'polypeptide(L)'
;MTSTPRETIRRAVRTALRGADDAPPATDAGRTVFASRCTPLAPRLLPAILVYTQSERRDRDRGGGVIQRHLDVVVEVAAQGENADAGVDRLSMQVEAALDADPTLGGAVQSIAWESSEADYDGEGAQATAGLRLTFTAVYATVPPEDDDGPLPAGVYASWAPDIGPPHEPDYVDLADTPLPDVRPNDGTRGPEP
;
A
#
# COMPACT_ATOMS: atom_id res chain seq x y z
N MET A 1 15.05 -10.55 2.76
CA MET A 1 14.89 -9.11 2.98
C MET A 1 13.43 -8.76 2.69
N THR A 2 12.71 -8.24 3.67
CA THR A 2 11.30 -7.85 3.49
C THR A 2 11.25 -6.54 2.69
N SER A 3 10.65 -6.55 1.51
CA SER A 3 10.53 -5.33 0.69
C SER A 3 9.57 -4.34 1.34
N THR A 4 9.89 -3.05 1.28
CA THR A 4 9.01 -2.00 1.84
C THR A 4 7.74 -1.83 0.98
N PRO A 5 6.62 -1.32 1.52
CA PRO A 5 5.40 -1.08 0.73
C PRO A 5 5.65 -0.20 -0.49
N ARG A 6 6.44 0.87 -0.35
CA ARG A 6 6.81 1.77 -1.46
C ARG A 6 7.58 1.05 -2.56
N GLU A 7 8.47 0.14 -2.19
CA GLU A 7 9.21 -0.67 -3.15
C GLU A 7 8.30 -1.65 -3.90
N THR A 8 7.39 -2.30 -3.18
CA THR A 8 6.38 -3.20 -3.76
C THR A 8 5.50 -2.45 -4.76
N ILE A 9 4.97 -1.29 -4.39
CA ILE A 9 4.08 -0.48 -5.24
C ILE A 9 4.81 0.00 -6.50
N ARG A 10 6.02 0.57 -6.37
CA ARG A 10 6.81 0.98 -7.56
C ARG A 10 7.09 -0.18 -8.51
N ARG A 11 7.39 -1.37 -7.97
CA ARG A 11 7.62 -2.57 -8.77
C ARG A 11 6.35 -3.00 -9.49
N ALA A 12 5.20 -2.96 -8.82
CA ALA A 12 3.91 -3.31 -9.40
C ALA A 12 3.55 -2.36 -10.55
N VAL A 13 3.69 -1.04 -10.35
CA VAL A 13 3.51 -0.04 -11.43
C VAL A 13 4.46 -0.31 -12.60
N ARG A 14 5.76 -0.53 -12.33
CA ARG A 14 6.72 -0.90 -13.40
C ARG A 14 6.27 -2.14 -14.18
N THR A 15 5.77 -3.17 -13.49
CA THR A 15 5.29 -4.40 -14.13
C THR A 15 4.08 -4.11 -15.02
N ALA A 16 3.12 -3.32 -14.54
CA ALA A 16 1.94 -2.92 -15.33
C ALA A 16 2.35 -2.19 -16.61
N LEU A 17 3.30 -1.24 -16.53
CA LEU A 17 3.73 -0.42 -17.67
C LEU A 17 4.67 -1.14 -18.65
N ARG A 18 5.48 -2.08 -18.16
CA ARG A 18 6.39 -2.89 -19.00
C ARG A 18 5.65 -4.05 -19.69
N GLY A 19 4.55 -4.51 -19.11
CA GLY A 19 3.91 -5.77 -19.47
C GLY A 19 4.70 -7.00 -18.99
N ALA A 20 4.02 -8.15 -18.97
CA ALA A 20 4.63 -9.43 -18.64
C ALA A 20 5.78 -9.79 -19.59
N ASP A 21 6.65 -10.72 -19.18
CA ASP A 21 7.78 -11.13 -20.03
C ASP A 21 7.33 -11.85 -21.30
N ASP A 22 6.25 -12.63 -21.22
CA ASP A 22 5.69 -13.39 -22.35
C ASP A 22 4.55 -12.67 -23.10
N ALA A 23 4.30 -11.40 -22.77
CA ALA A 23 3.27 -10.57 -23.40
C ALA A 23 3.90 -9.40 -24.20
N PRO A 24 3.18 -8.86 -25.20
CA PRO A 24 3.59 -7.60 -25.81
C PRO A 24 3.71 -6.51 -24.74
N PRO A 25 4.65 -5.55 -24.87
CA PRO A 25 4.76 -4.46 -23.92
C PRO A 25 3.47 -3.64 -23.84
N ALA A 26 3.15 -3.17 -22.64
CA ALA A 26 1.96 -2.34 -22.43
C ALA A 26 2.14 -0.90 -22.93
N THR A 27 3.38 -0.45 -23.11
CA THR A 27 3.74 0.91 -23.54
C THR A 27 4.82 0.87 -24.63
N ASP A 28 4.92 1.94 -25.42
CA ASP A 28 5.94 2.11 -26.47
C ASP A 28 7.36 2.21 -25.90
N ALA A 29 7.51 2.49 -24.60
CA ALA A 29 8.79 2.37 -23.91
C ALA A 29 9.29 0.91 -23.81
N GLY A 30 8.43 -0.08 -24.08
CA GLY A 30 8.87 -1.46 -24.16
C GLY A 30 9.50 -1.95 -22.86
N ARG A 31 10.82 -2.16 -22.90
CA ARG A 31 11.60 -2.65 -21.75
C ARG A 31 12.37 -1.56 -20.99
N THR A 32 12.35 -0.30 -21.45
CA THR A 32 13.01 0.86 -20.81
C THR A 32 12.12 1.51 -19.75
N VAL A 33 11.58 0.67 -18.85
CA VAL A 33 10.77 1.08 -17.69
C VAL A 33 11.56 0.80 -16.41
N PHE A 34 11.90 1.86 -15.67
CA PHE A 34 12.81 1.80 -14.51
C PHE A 34 12.12 2.26 -13.23
N ALA A 35 12.21 1.47 -12.15
CA ALA A 35 11.62 1.81 -10.84
C ALA A 35 12.58 2.64 -9.96
N SER A 36 13.18 3.68 -10.53
CA SER A 36 14.15 4.54 -9.84
C SER A 36 14.19 5.94 -10.46
N ARG A 37 14.15 6.97 -9.61
CA ARG A 37 14.30 8.38 -10.01
C ARG A 37 15.73 8.72 -10.42
N CYS A 38 16.73 8.01 -9.89
CA CYS A 38 18.14 8.36 -10.04
C CYS A 38 18.80 7.66 -11.24
N THR A 39 18.03 6.97 -12.08
CA THR A 39 18.58 6.28 -13.25
C THR A 39 18.91 7.30 -14.33
N PRO A 40 20.17 7.48 -14.73
CA PRO A 40 20.50 8.37 -15.84
C PRO A 40 19.90 7.83 -17.14
N LEU A 41 19.08 8.64 -17.80
CA LEU A 41 18.51 8.30 -19.11
C LEU A 41 19.49 8.70 -20.22
N ALA A 42 20.28 7.73 -20.68
CA ALA A 42 21.08 7.92 -21.89
C ALA A 42 20.16 8.05 -23.12
N PRO A 43 20.49 8.87 -24.13
CA PRO A 43 19.68 9.04 -25.35
C PRO A 43 19.22 7.73 -26.01
N ARG A 44 20.09 6.70 -26.02
CA ARG A 44 19.79 5.38 -26.59
C ARG A 44 18.71 4.58 -25.85
N LEU A 45 18.26 5.04 -24.69
CA LEU A 45 17.21 4.41 -23.90
C LEU A 45 15.85 5.06 -24.12
N LEU A 46 15.77 6.16 -24.87
CA LEU A 46 14.51 6.86 -25.16
C LEU A 46 13.78 6.19 -26.34
N PRO A 47 12.43 6.07 -26.30
CA PRO A 47 11.55 6.50 -25.21
C PRO A 47 11.71 5.67 -23.94
N ALA A 48 11.56 6.30 -22.77
CA ALA A 48 11.72 5.64 -21.47
C ALA A 48 10.66 6.08 -20.46
N ILE A 49 10.45 5.25 -19.44
CA ILE A 49 9.58 5.54 -18.30
C ILE A 49 10.37 5.37 -16.99
N LEU A 50 10.31 6.36 -16.11
CA LEU A 50 10.80 6.30 -14.74
C LEU A 50 9.62 6.27 -13.77
N VAL A 51 9.66 5.35 -12.82
CA VAL A 51 8.64 5.21 -11.77
C VAL A 51 9.29 5.43 -10.41
N TYR A 52 8.78 6.39 -9.65
CA TYR A 52 9.24 6.66 -8.30
C TYR A 52 8.12 7.17 -7.40
N THR A 53 8.40 7.29 -6.11
CA THR A 53 7.46 7.82 -5.11
C THR A 53 7.94 9.19 -4.68
N GLN A 54 7.03 10.14 -4.50
CA GLN A 54 7.38 11.51 -4.14
C GLN A 54 7.02 11.84 -2.70
N SER A 55 5.76 11.64 -2.32
CA SER A 55 5.23 12.01 -1.01
C SER A 55 4.28 10.92 -0.50
N GLU A 56 4.08 10.85 0.81
CA GLU A 56 3.13 9.91 1.40
C GLU A 56 2.44 10.56 2.59
N ARG A 57 1.12 10.39 2.64
CA ARG A 57 0.26 10.86 3.72
C ARG A 57 -0.44 9.66 4.33
N ARG A 58 -0.73 9.74 5.63
CA ARG A 58 -1.54 8.75 6.34
C ARG A 58 -2.79 9.42 6.87
N ASP A 59 -3.89 8.70 6.88
CA ASP A 59 -5.09 9.17 7.56
C ASP A 59 -4.83 9.28 9.06
N ARG A 60 -5.57 10.19 9.71
CA ARG A 60 -5.46 10.36 11.17
C ARG A 60 -5.94 9.06 11.83
N ASP A 61 -5.09 8.54 12.69
CA ASP A 61 -5.33 7.32 13.44
C ASP A 61 -6.65 7.42 14.25
N ARG A 62 -7.55 6.46 14.05
CA ARG A 62 -8.80 6.32 14.83
C ARG A 62 -8.66 5.32 15.99
N GLY A 63 -7.45 4.83 16.24
CA GLY A 63 -7.11 3.92 17.34
C GLY A 63 -6.66 2.56 16.81
N GLY A 64 -5.35 2.27 16.92
CA GLY A 64 -4.73 0.93 16.95
C GLY A 64 -4.91 -0.02 15.75
N GLY A 65 -5.75 0.34 14.78
CA GLY A 65 -6.15 -0.53 13.67
C GLY A 65 -5.39 -0.26 12.37
N VAL A 66 -5.96 -0.76 11.27
CA VAL A 66 -5.44 -0.57 9.91
C VAL A 66 -5.27 0.92 9.58
N ILE A 67 -4.04 1.33 9.24
CA ILE A 67 -3.71 2.68 8.82
C ILE A 67 -3.79 2.76 7.29
N GLN A 68 -4.71 3.58 6.80
CA GLN A 68 -4.77 3.95 5.39
C GLN A 68 -3.71 5.00 5.05
N ARG A 69 -3.07 4.81 3.88
CA ARG A 69 -1.99 5.64 3.36
C ARG A 69 -2.28 6.02 1.91
N HIS A 70 -1.95 7.27 1.60
CA HIS A 70 -2.01 7.86 0.27
C HIS A 70 -0.58 8.15 -0.18
N LEU A 71 -0.11 7.43 -1.19
CA LEU A 71 1.24 7.52 -1.72
C LEU A 71 1.20 8.16 -3.10
N ASP A 72 1.92 9.27 -3.25
CA ASP A 72 2.08 9.91 -4.55
C ASP A 72 3.15 9.14 -5.33
N VAL A 73 2.70 8.44 -6.37
CA VAL A 73 3.52 7.72 -7.34
C VAL A 73 3.67 8.60 -8.57
N VAL A 74 4.91 8.85 -8.95
CA VAL A 74 5.24 9.63 -10.12
C VAL A 74 5.71 8.70 -11.23
N VAL A 75 5.11 8.87 -12.40
CA VAL A 75 5.49 8.22 -13.66
C VAL A 75 5.99 9.32 -14.60
N GLU A 76 7.29 9.36 -14.83
CA GLU A 76 7.92 10.30 -15.75
C GLU A 76 8.20 9.59 -17.07
N VAL A 77 7.64 10.09 -18.16
CA VAL A 77 7.87 9.61 -19.52
C VAL A 77 8.79 10.58 -20.24
N ALA A 78 9.72 10.06 -21.03
CA ALA A 78 10.68 10.87 -21.76
C ALA A 78 10.83 10.35 -23.20
N ALA A 79 10.93 11.29 -24.15
CA ALA A 79 11.18 11.03 -25.55
C ALA A 79 12.15 12.06 -26.14
N GLN A 80 12.70 11.76 -27.32
CA GLN A 80 13.59 12.65 -28.05
C GLN A 80 13.33 12.59 -29.56
N GLY A 81 13.86 13.56 -30.29
CA GLY A 81 13.75 13.69 -31.73
C GLY A 81 12.67 14.69 -32.14
N GLU A 82 12.41 14.77 -33.45
CA GLU A 82 11.51 15.77 -34.03
C GLU A 82 10.05 15.66 -33.56
N ASN A 83 9.63 14.47 -33.10
CA ASN A 83 8.28 14.21 -32.57
C ASN A 83 8.32 13.83 -31.08
N ALA A 84 9.25 14.40 -30.32
CA ALA A 84 9.41 14.09 -28.90
C ALA A 84 8.14 14.40 -28.10
N ASP A 85 7.49 15.53 -28.40
CA ASP A 85 6.21 15.97 -27.84
C ASP A 85 5.10 14.94 -28.08
N ALA A 86 4.87 14.56 -29.34
CA ALA A 86 3.88 13.55 -29.69
C ALA A 86 4.23 12.16 -29.10
N GLY A 87 5.52 11.90 -28.87
CA GLY A 87 6.02 10.71 -28.20
C GLY A 87 5.62 10.65 -26.73
N VAL A 88 5.83 11.73 -25.98
CA VAL A 88 5.43 11.78 -24.55
C VAL A 88 3.92 11.78 -24.37
N ASP A 89 3.16 12.43 -25.26
CA ASP A 89 1.69 12.41 -25.25
C ASP A 89 1.13 11.01 -25.51
N ARG A 90 1.78 10.23 -26.39
CA ARG A 90 1.37 8.84 -26.61
C ARG A 90 1.68 7.96 -25.41
N LEU A 91 2.86 8.14 -24.81
CA LEU A 91 3.26 7.38 -23.64
C LEU A 91 2.36 7.68 -22.43
N SER A 92 1.95 8.93 -22.21
CA SER A 92 1.02 9.26 -21.12
C SER A 92 -0.32 8.54 -21.28
N MET A 93 -0.92 8.57 -22.48
CA MET A 93 -2.15 7.84 -22.76
C MET A 93 -2.01 6.33 -22.50
N GLN A 94 -0.88 5.74 -22.87
CA GLN A 94 -0.61 4.31 -22.62
C GLN A 94 -0.38 4.01 -21.14
N VAL A 95 0.27 4.92 -20.41
CA VAL A 95 0.45 4.82 -18.95
C VAL A 95 -0.89 4.84 -18.25
N GLU A 96 -1.75 5.81 -18.57
CA GLU A 96 -3.10 5.91 -18.01
C GLU A 96 -3.91 4.66 -18.31
N ALA A 97 -3.98 4.23 -19.58
CA ALA A 97 -4.70 3.03 -19.98
C ALA A 97 -4.20 1.76 -19.27
N ALA A 98 -2.89 1.62 -19.07
CA ALA A 98 -2.30 0.47 -18.41
C ALA A 98 -2.62 0.43 -16.90
N LEU A 99 -2.67 1.58 -16.23
CA LEU A 99 -3.00 1.65 -14.81
C LEU A 99 -4.51 1.58 -14.56
N ASP A 100 -5.33 2.10 -15.47
CA ASP A 100 -6.79 1.97 -15.42
C ASP A 100 -7.27 0.54 -15.69
N ALA A 101 -6.51 -0.25 -16.45
CA ALA A 101 -6.83 -1.66 -16.72
C ALA A 101 -6.75 -2.55 -15.46
N ASP A 102 -5.89 -2.22 -14.51
CA ASP A 102 -5.80 -2.86 -13.20
C ASP A 102 -5.44 -1.84 -12.11
N PRO A 103 -6.44 -1.11 -11.58
CA PRO A 103 -6.22 -0.08 -10.58
C PRO A 103 -5.79 -0.66 -9.21
N THR A 104 -5.81 -1.98 -9.03
CA THR A 104 -5.35 -2.64 -7.81
C THR A 104 -3.88 -3.05 -7.87
N LEU A 105 -3.27 -2.97 -9.07
CA LEU A 105 -1.89 -3.39 -9.33
C LEU A 105 -1.61 -4.83 -8.85
N GLY A 106 -2.51 -5.76 -9.19
CA GLY A 106 -2.45 -7.14 -8.72
C GLY A 106 -2.66 -7.30 -7.22
N GLY A 107 -3.41 -6.39 -6.59
CA GLY A 107 -3.66 -6.35 -5.15
C GLY A 107 -2.54 -5.71 -4.32
N ALA A 108 -1.56 -5.05 -4.95
CA ALA A 108 -0.51 -4.31 -4.22
C ALA A 108 -1.05 -3.05 -3.53
N VAL A 109 -2.16 -2.51 -4.04
CA VAL A 109 -2.86 -1.33 -3.52
C VAL A 109 -4.37 -1.57 -3.53
N GLN A 110 -5.13 -0.76 -2.79
CA GLN A 110 -6.60 -0.75 -2.89
C GLN A 110 -7.06 -0.05 -4.17
N SER A 111 -6.40 1.04 -4.53
CA SER A 111 -6.62 1.77 -5.78
C SER A 111 -5.39 2.60 -6.15
N ILE A 112 -5.27 2.93 -7.44
CA ILE A 112 -4.40 3.98 -7.96
C ILE A 112 -5.22 4.83 -8.94
N ALA A 113 -5.06 6.16 -8.87
CA ALA A 113 -5.77 7.09 -9.73
C ALA A 113 -4.86 8.25 -10.15
N TRP A 114 -5.06 8.75 -11.37
CA TRP A 114 -4.34 9.92 -11.89
C TRP A 114 -4.81 11.21 -11.22
N GLU A 115 -3.89 12.13 -10.93
CA GLU A 115 -4.16 13.42 -10.28
C GLU A 115 -3.75 14.62 -11.14
N SER A 116 -2.55 14.57 -11.71
CA SER A 116 -1.99 15.71 -12.43
C SER A 116 -0.89 15.32 -13.39
N SER A 117 -0.57 16.23 -14.31
CA SER A 117 0.55 16.11 -15.24
C SER A 117 1.32 17.43 -15.38
N GLU A 118 2.64 17.35 -15.45
CA GLU A 118 3.54 18.49 -15.69
C GLU A 118 4.47 18.16 -16.86
N ALA A 119 4.53 19.04 -17.86
CA ALA A 119 5.36 18.84 -19.05
C ALA A 119 6.62 19.71 -19.00
N ASP A 120 7.72 19.16 -19.51
CA ASP A 120 9.01 19.82 -19.68
C ASP A 120 9.51 19.58 -21.11
N TYR A 121 9.86 20.65 -21.82
CA TYR A 121 10.30 20.57 -23.21
C TYR A 121 11.60 21.34 -23.37
N ASP A 122 12.58 20.71 -24.00
CA ASP A 122 13.87 21.31 -24.32
C ASP A 122 14.18 21.11 -25.81
N GLY A 123 14.25 22.21 -26.54
CA GLY A 123 14.57 22.25 -27.97
C GLY A 123 15.96 22.82 -28.29
N GLU A 124 16.77 23.14 -27.29
CA GLU A 124 18.07 23.81 -27.46
C GLU A 124 19.23 22.84 -27.72
N GLY A 125 19.00 21.54 -27.57
CA GLY A 125 19.97 20.46 -27.83
C GLY A 125 20.10 20.01 -29.29
N ALA A 126 20.99 19.04 -29.54
CA ALA A 126 21.18 18.43 -30.87
C ALA A 126 19.95 17.64 -31.37
N GLN A 127 19.11 17.19 -30.45
CA GLN A 127 17.78 16.64 -30.70
C GLN A 127 16.84 17.25 -29.67
N ALA A 128 15.62 17.61 -30.09
CA ALA A 128 14.59 18.04 -29.15
C ALA A 128 14.28 16.90 -28.17
N THR A 129 14.07 17.25 -26.91
CA THR A 129 13.68 16.33 -25.85
C THR A 129 12.40 16.81 -25.20
N ALA A 130 11.53 15.87 -24.86
CA ALA A 130 10.30 16.13 -24.14
C ALA A 130 10.20 15.17 -22.95
N GLY A 131 9.73 15.70 -21.84
CA GLY A 131 9.41 14.97 -20.61
C GLY A 131 8.00 15.30 -20.17
N LEU A 132 7.27 14.30 -19.70
CA LEU A 132 5.95 14.49 -19.08
C LEU A 132 5.88 13.69 -17.80
N ARG A 133 5.55 14.37 -16.70
CA ARG A 133 5.47 13.80 -15.37
C ARG A 133 4.02 13.65 -14.98
N LEU A 134 3.55 12.43 -14.85
CA LEU A 134 2.23 12.10 -14.32
C LEU A 134 2.34 11.77 -12.84
N THR A 135 1.46 12.35 -12.03
CA THR A 135 1.33 12.03 -10.60
C THR A 135 0.05 11.24 -10.39
N PHE A 136 0.17 10.12 -9.70
CA PHE A 136 -0.91 9.22 -9.32
C PHE A 136 -0.98 9.10 -7.79
N THR A 137 -2.18 9.05 -7.24
CA THR A 137 -2.39 8.70 -5.83
C THR A 137 -2.65 7.20 -5.71
N ALA A 138 -1.76 6.47 -5.07
CA ALA A 138 -1.95 5.07 -4.68
C ALA A 138 -2.45 4.98 -3.23
N VAL A 139 -3.61 4.36 -3.03
CA VAL A 139 -4.21 4.14 -1.70
C VAL A 139 -3.91 2.73 -1.24
N TYR A 140 -3.27 2.58 -0.08
CA TYR A 140 -2.97 1.28 0.50
C TYR A 140 -3.10 1.30 2.02
N ALA A 141 -3.14 0.11 2.61
CA ALA A 141 -3.28 -0.06 4.05
C ALA A 141 -2.07 -0.75 4.64
N THR A 142 -1.77 -0.41 5.88
CA THR A 142 -0.77 -1.10 6.70
C THR A 142 -1.35 -1.34 8.08
N VAL A 143 -1.10 -2.51 8.64
CA VAL A 143 -1.31 -2.72 10.06
C VAL A 143 -0.12 -2.09 10.79
N PRO A 144 -0.33 -1.27 11.83
CA PRO A 144 0.75 -0.91 12.74
C PRO A 144 1.44 -2.20 13.20
N PRO A 145 2.75 -2.20 13.49
CA PRO A 145 3.28 -3.28 14.29
C PRO A 145 2.39 -3.37 15.54
N GLU A 146 1.92 -4.58 15.87
CA GLU A 146 1.28 -4.82 17.15
C GLU A 146 2.24 -4.23 18.19
N ASP A 147 1.76 -3.27 18.99
CA ASP A 147 2.43 -3.03 20.25
C ASP A 147 2.51 -4.41 20.88
N ASP A 148 3.71 -4.87 21.24
CA ASP A 148 3.94 -6.16 21.89
C ASP A 148 3.02 -6.18 23.11
N ASP A 149 1.78 -6.69 22.92
CA ASP A 149 0.82 -6.96 23.97
C ASP A 149 1.62 -7.93 24.81
N GLY A 150 2.21 -7.39 25.90
CA GLY A 150 3.24 -8.05 26.67
C GLY A 150 2.83 -9.49 26.95
N PRO A 151 3.80 -10.38 27.20
CA PRO A 151 3.67 -11.83 26.98
C PRO A 151 2.26 -12.33 27.24
N LEU A 152 1.66 -12.98 26.22
CA LEU A 152 0.33 -13.60 26.33
C LEU A 152 0.15 -14.16 27.73
N PRO A 153 -0.96 -13.83 28.44
CA PRO A 153 -1.12 -14.27 29.81
C PRO A 153 -0.94 -15.79 29.87
N ALA A 154 -0.05 -16.25 30.77
CA ALA A 154 0.31 -17.66 30.87
C ALA A 154 -0.88 -18.58 31.20
N GLY A 155 -2.00 -18.00 31.64
CA GLY A 155 -3.30 -18.63 31.77
C GLY A 155 -4.38 -17.56 32.00
N VAL A 156 -5.62 -17.87 31.63
CA VAL A 156 -6.78 -17.02 31.93
C VAL A 156 -7.60 -17.73 32.99
N TYR A 157 -7.59 -17.19 34.20
CA TYR A 157 -8.28 -17.78 35.33
C TYR A 157 -9.56 -17.00 35.67
N ALA A 158 -10.64 -17.73 35.97
CA ALA A 158 -11.90 -17.15 36.39
C ALA A 158 -12.36 -17.73 37.73
N SER A 159 -13.03 -16.89 38.51
CA SER A 159 -13.85 -17.27 39.66
C SER A 159 -15.17 -16.51 39.60
N TRP A 160 -16.11 -16.87 40.47
CA TRP A 160 -17.47 -16.30 40.50
C TRP A 160 -17.76 -15.67 41.85
N ALA A 161 -18.44 -14.53 41.83
CA ALA A 161 -18.87 -13.86 43.06
C ALA A 161 -19.79 -14.79 43.88
N PRO A 162 -19.68 -14.80 45.23
CA PRO A 162 -18.90 -13.85 46.04
C PRO A 162 -17.40 -14.21 46.20
N ASP A 163 -16.96 -15.37 45.71
CA ASP A 163 -15.64 -15.96 45.96
C ASP A 163 -14.56 -15.40 45.02
N ILE A 164 -14.35 -14.08 45.11
CA ILE A 164 -13.38 -13.34 44.28
C ILE A 164 -12.38 -12.55 45.15
N GLY A 165 -11.19 -12.31 44.61
CA GLY A 165 -10.12 -11.53 45.27
C GLY A 165 -9.04 -12.38 45.96
N PRO A 166 -8.04 -11.75 46.59
CA PRO A 166 -6.83 -12.42 47.08
C PRO A 166 -7.05 -13.62 48.03
N PRO A 167 -8.03 -13.60 48.95
CA PRO A 167 -8.32 -14.76 49.81
C PRO A 167 -8.84 -15.99 49.05
N HIS A 168 -9.37 -15.77 47.84
CA HIS A 168 -10.01 -16.76 46.99
C HIS A 168 -9.14 -17.16 45.78
N GLU A 169 -7.86 -16.78 45.75
CA GLU A 169 -6.94 -17.21 44.68
C GLU A 169 -6.97 -18.73 44.39
N PRO A 170 -7.11 -19.63 45.39
CA PRO A 170 -7.25 -21.06 45.12
C PRO A 170 -8.55 -21.46 44.38
N ASP A 171 -9.57 -20.60 44.36
CA ASP A 171 -10.88 -20.86 43.75
C ASP A 171 -10.91 -20.49 42.25
N TYR A 172 -9.87 -19.82 41.76
CA TYR A 172 -9.72 -19.45 40.36
C TYR A 172 -9.37 -20.68 39.51
N VAL A 173 -10.20 -20.98 38.50
CA VAL A 173 -10.00 -22.10 37.58
C VAL A 173 -9.46 -21.62 36.24
N ASP A 174 -8.56 -22.39 35.63
CA ASP A 174 -8.08 -22.12 34.28
C ASP A 174 -9.19 -22.41 33.25
N LEU A 175 -9.54 -21.40 32.46
CA LEU A 175 -10.57 -21.49 31.43
C LEU A 175 -10.14 -22.31 30.21
N ALA A 176 -8.84 -22.55 30.01
CA ALA A 176 -8.37 -23.39 28.91
C ALA A 176 -8.77 -24.86 29.08
N ASP A 177 -8.81 -25.34 30.32
CA ASP A 177 -9.02 -26.76 30.66
C ASP A 177 -10.37 -27.06 31.33
N THR A 178 -11.17 -26.04 31.63
CA THR A 178 -12.44 -26.18 32.36
C THR A 178 -13.63 -25.75 31.50
N PRO A 179 -14.63 -26.63 31.24
CA PRO A 179 -15.88 -26.21 30.63
C PRO A 179 -16.52 -25.14 31.53
N LEU A 180 -16.94 -24.02 30.92
CA LEU A 180 -17.64 -22.97 31.64
C LEU A 180 -18.82 -23.57 32.42
N PRO A 181 -18.94 -23.31 33.73
CA PRO A 181 -20.11 -23.75 34.48
C PRO A 181 -21.38 -23.14 33.84
N ASP A 182 -22.52 -23.81 34.01
CA ASP A 182 -23.82 -23.27 33.59
C ASP A 182 -24.16 -22.06 34.49
N VAL A 183 -23.61 -20.90 34.15
CA VAL A 183 -23.85 -19.65 34.86
C VAL A 183 -25.23 -19.17 34.45
N ARG A 184 -26.22 -19.35 35.34
CA ARG A 184 -27.48 -18.62 35.18
C ARG A 184 -27.19 -17.13 35.36
N PRO A 185 -27.63 -16.27 34.42
CA PRO A 185 -27.55 -14.83 34.61
C PRO A 185 -28.20 -14.48 35.95
N ASN A 186 -27.51 -13.67 36.75
CA ASN A 186 -28.11 -13.09 37.95
C ASN A 186 -29.30 -12.23 37.48
N ASP A 187 -30.52 -12.71 37.67
CA ASP A 187 -31.76 -12.06 37.24
C ASP A 187 -32.16 -10.87 38.15
N GLY A 188 -31.32 -10.54 39.13
CA GLY A 188 -31.51 -9.40 40.02
C GLY A 188 -32.63 -9.60 41.05
N THR A 189 -33.22 -10.79 41.18
CA THR A 189 -34.23 -11.03 42.21
C THR A 189 -33.57 -11.37 43.55
N ARG A 190 -33.46 -10.36 44.43
CA ARG A 190 -33.20 -10.59 45.86
C ARG A 190 -34.30 -11.51 46.40
N GLY A 191 -33.93 -12.73 46.82
CA GLY A 191 -34.79 -13.56 47.66
C GLY A 191 -35.11 -12.85 48.99
N PRO A 192 -36.23 -13.19 49.65
CA PRO A 192 -36.64 -12.49 50.86
C PRO A 192 -35.65 -12.75 51.99
N GLU A 193 -35.19 -11.68 52.64
CA GLU A 193 -34.35 -11.77 53.85
C GLU A 193 -35.14 -12.39 55.02
N PRO A 194 -34.53 -13.25 55.84
CA PRO A 194 -35.13 -13.81 57.06
C PRO A 194 -35.20 -12.83 58.23
#